data_AF-A0A4Y2E4K1-F1
#
_entry.id   AF-A0A4Y2E4K1-F1
#
_cell.length_a   1.000
_cell.length_b   1.000
_cell.length_c   1.000
_cell.angle_alpha   90.00
_cell.angle_beta   90.00
_cell.angle_gamma   90.00
#
_symmetry.space_group_name_H-M   'P 1'
#
loop_
_entity.id
_entity.type
_entity.pdbx_description
1 polymer ?
#
loop_
_entity_poly.entity_id
_entity_poly.type
_entity_poly.pdbx_seq_one_letter_code
_entity_poly.pdbx_strand_id
1 'polypeptide(L)'
;MLVKCGHLETSPSSDHGSKIRVFYNVTCGSDMMQVTLNLTNHPASIVYLQNLKGYPGCEPKMKDSLVIFQLSLNDTGAHCGVSKMLNKQTGHNVFYHRVVIEKSSQKEKELLFLQCVIPGDFNMEFVRLDWLRESIPYNFSQPTTPPLSVAPDIVPYVNMAIRDKGLQIDTSAIVHPGTMLDLLIYLDKESSGQ
;
A
#
# COMPACT_ATOMS: atom_id res chain seq x y z
N MET A 1 4.88 7.63 -30.29
CA MET A 1 3.94 8.68 -29.83
C MET A 1 4.12 8.80 -28.32
N LEU A 2 4.44 9.98 -27.79
CA LEU A 2 4.67 10.20 -26.36
C LEU A 2 3.43 10.86 -25.76
N VAL A 3 2.87 10.28 -24.71
CA VAL A 3 1.70 10.80 -23.98
C VAL A 3 2.18 11.37 -22.65
N LYS A 4 1.82 12.61 -22.33
CA LYS A 4 2.14 13.23 -21.05
C LYS A 4 1.01 12.93 -20.06
N CYS A 5 1.27 12.12 -19.04
CA CYS A 5 0.22 11.58 -18.16
C CYS A 5 0.01 12.35 -16.85
N GLY A 6 0.78 13.42 -16.58
CA GLY A 6 0.42 14.35 -15.50
C GLY A 6 1.57 15.09 -14.82
N HIS A 7 1.17 16.08 -14.03
CA HIS A 7 1.96 16.82 -13.04
C HIS A 7 1.27 16.61 -11.70
N LEU A 8 1.90 15.91 -10.76
CA LEU A 8 1.34 15.76 -9.41
C LEU A 8 2.27 16.49 -8.43
N GLU A 9 1.65 17.23 -7.53
CA GLU A 9 2.22 17.46 -6.21
C GLU A 9 1.80 16.29 -5.34
N THR A 10 2.67 15.87 -4.43
CA THR A 10 2.49 14.69 -3.59
C THR A 10 1.15 14.70 -2.83
N SER A 11 0.57 13.52 -2.59
CA SER A 11 -0.71 13.35 -1.89
C SER A 11 -0.61 13.70 -0.38
N PRO A 12 -1.64 14.25 0.27
CA PRO A 12 -1.64 14.48 1.71
C PRO A 12 -1.75 13.15 2.46
N SER A 13 -0.63 12.62 2.97
CA SER A 13 -0.69 11.65 4.06
C SER A 13 -1.18 12.38 5.30
N SER A 14 -2.29 11.92 5.86
CA SER A 14 -2.78 12.35 7.16
C SER A 14 -1.84 11.81 8.24
N ASP A 15 -0.70 12.47 8.44
CA ASP A 15 0.07 12.35 9.67
C ASP A 15 0.95 13.59 9.85
N HIS A 16 1.17 13.99 11.10
CA HIS A 16 1.87 15.22 11.50
C HIS A 16 3.38 15.17 11.16
N GLY A 17 3.73 15.25 9.87
CA GLY A 17 5.11 15.23 9.35
C GLY A 17 5.29 16.25 8.22
N SER A 18 6.49 16.79 8.07
CA SER A 18 6.78 17.84 7.09
C SER A 18 6.73 17.25 5.67
N LYS A 19 5.69 17.58 4.90
CA LYS A 19 5.46 17.04 3.56
C LYS A 19 6.49 17.58 2.55
N ILE A 20 7.23 16.70 1.88
CA ILE A 20 8.21 17.00 0.83
C ILE A 20 7.47 17.24 -0.49
N ARG A 21 7.39 18.51 -0.90
CA ARG A 21 6.76 18.88 -2.18
C ARG A 21 7.78 18.81 -3.31
N VAL A 22 7.64 17.82 -4.18
CA VAL A 22 8.50 17.65 -5.36
C VAL A 22 7.67 17.77 -6.63
N PHE A 23 8.15 18.58 -7.57
CA PHE A 23 7.56 18.66 -8.90
C PHE A 23 8.05 17.50 -9.76
N TYR A 24 7.12 16.80 -10.40
CA TYR A 24 7.47 15.73 -11.33
C TYR A 24 6.60 15.73 -12.59
N ASN A 25 7.06 15.00 -13.60
CA ASN A 25 6.38 14.79 -14.87
C ASN A 25 6.52 13.32 -15.28
N VAL A 26 5.42 12.72 -15.75
CA VAL A 26 5.38 11.35 -16.27
C VAL A 26 5.06 11.38 -17.76
N THR A 27 5.93 10.79 -18.57
CA THR A 27 5.75 10.65 -20.01
C THR A 27 5.74 9.16 -20.37
N CYS A 28 4.69 8.73 -21.06
CA CYS A 28 4.44 7.34 -21.41
C CYS A 28 4.56 7.17 -22.93
N GLY A 29 5.45 6.29 -23.36
CA GLY A 29 5.50 5.73 -24.71
C GLY A 29 4.77 4.38 -24.77
N SER A 30 4.87 3.71 -25.91
CA SER A 30 4.31 2.37 -26.11
C SER A 30 4.98 1.29 -25.25
N ASP A 31 6.26 1.47 -24.95
CA ASP A 31 7.17 0.47 -24.38
C ASP A 31 8.02 1.02 -23.21
N MET A 32 7.89 2.32 -22.91
CA MET A 32 8.68 2.99 -21.89
C MET A 32 7.88 4.05 -21.15
N MET A 33 8.09 4.14 -19.85
CA MET A 33 7.61 5.19 -18.96
C MET A 33 8.80 5.98 -18.44
N GLN A 34 8.85 7.27 -18.76
CA GLN A 34 9.86 8.19 -18.27
C GLN A 34 9.28 9.07 -17.15
N VAL A 35 9.96 9.09 -16.01
CA VAL A 35 9.60 9.93 -14.86
C VAL A 35 10.71 10.91 -14.61
N THR A 36 10.40 12.20 -14.65
CA THR A 36 11.35 13.27 -14.35
C THR A 36 10.92 13.97 -13.08
N LEU A 37 11.76 13.98 -12.04
CA LEU A 37 11.55 14.72 -10.80
C LEU A 37 12.52 15.89 -10.71
N ASN A 38 12.09 17.00 -10.13
CA ASN A 38 12.92 18.17 -9.88
C ASN A 38 13.18 18.34 -8.38
N LEU A 39 14.44 18.17 -7.97
CA LEU A 39 14.89 18.24 -6.58
C LEU A 39 15.54 19.58 -6.20
N THR A 40 15.32 20.66 -6.96
CA THR A 40 15.95 21.97 -6.68
C THR A 40 15.70 22.46 -5.25
N ASN A 41 14.51 22.20 -4.69
CA ASN A 41 14.17 22.59 -3.31
C ASN A 41 14.63 21.58 -2.25
N HIS A 42 15.10 20.40 -2.67
CA HIS A 42 15.43 19.27 -1.78
C HIS A 42 16.70 18.53 -2.24
N PRO A 43 17.85 19.21 -2.40
CA PRO A 43 19.05 18.66 -3.05
C PRO A 43 19.71 17.50 -2.30
N ALA A 44 19.49 17.40 -0.98
CA ALA A 44 20.01 16.33 -0.13
C ALA A 44 19.08 15.09 -0.06
N SER A 45 18.13 14.95 -0.99
CA SER A 45 17.19 13.82 -0.99
C SER A 45 17.71 12.66 -1.82
N ILE A 46 17.55 11.44 -1.31
CA ILE A 46 17.85 10.21 -2.02
C ILE A 46 16.54 9.72 -2.63
N VAL A 47 16.55 9.45 -3.94
CA VAL A 47 15.36 9.03 -4.68
C VAL A 47 15.60 7.68 -5.33
N TYR A 48 14.66 6.75 -5.15
CA TYR A 48 14.77 5.39 -5.68
C TYR A 48 13.39 4.76 -5.87
N LEU A 49 13.33 3.69 -6.65
CA LEU A 49 12.10 2.91 -6.85
C LEU A 49 11.78 2.08 -5.60
N GLN A 50 10.51 2.01 -5.20
CA GLN A 50 10.11 1.28 -4.00
C GLN A 50 10.57 -0.18 -4.06
N ASN A 51 11.20 -0.65 -2.97
CA ASN A 51 11.81 -1.98 -2.82
C ASN A 51 13.02 -2.27 -3.73
N LEU A 52 13.55 -1.26 -4.42
CA LEU A 52 14.67 -1.41 -5.38
C LEU A 52 15.82 -0.43 -5.10
N LYS A 53 15.99 -0.04 -3.83
CA LYS A 53 17.11 0.81 -3.42
C LYS A 53 18.44 0.08 -3.68
N GLY A 54 19.28 0.64 -4.55
CA GLY A 54 20.58 0.07 -4.91
C GLY A 54 20.51 -1.16 -5.85
N TYR A 55 19.36 -1.42 -6.47
CA TYR A 55 19.23 -2.49 -7.45
C TYR A 55 19.86 -2.06 -8.80
N PRO A 56 20.87 -2.79 -9.32
CA PRO A 56 21.59 -2.38 -10.51
C PRO A 56 20.67 -2.36 -11.74
N GLY A 57 20.76 -1.30 -12.54
CA GLY A 57 19.95 -1.11 -13.75
C GLY A 57 18.58 -0.45 -13.53
N CYS A 58 18.17 -0.24 -12.28
CA CYS A 58 16.93 0.47 -11.92
C CYS A 58 17.20 1.81 -11.20
N GLU A 59 18.45 2.24 -11.23
CA GLU A 59 18.90 3.49 -10.63
C GLU A 59 18.48 4.69 -11.50
N PRO A 60 18.12 5.82 -10.88
CA PRO A 60 17.82 7.01 -11.65
C PRO A 60 19.08 7.59 -12.29
N LYS A 61 18.89 8.21 -13.45
CA LYS A 61 19.89 9.08 -14.06
C LYS A 61 19.77 10.47 -13.45
N MET A 62 20.87 10.99 -12.90
CA MET A 62 20.94 12.34 -12.35
C MET A 62 21.44 13.28 -13.45
N LYS A 63 20.69 14.36 -13.71
CA LYS A 63 21.11 15.45 -14.61
C LYS A 63 20.85 16.76 -13.89
N ASP A 64 21.90 17.37 -13.37
CA ASP A 64 21.84 18.58 -12.55
C ASP A 64 20.92 18.39 -11.32
N SER A 65 19.81 19.13 -11.23
CA SER A 65 18.78 18.97 -10.19
C SER A 65 17.61 18.07 -10.59
N LEU A 66 17.70 17.42 -11.75
CA LEU A 66 16.68 16.51 -12.28
C LEU A 66 17.05 15.05 -12.06
N VAL A 67 16.08 14.29 -11.58
CA VAL A 67 16.15 12.83 -11.41
C VAL A 67 15.28 12.19 -12.48
N ILE A 68 15.85 11.30 -13.28
CA ILE A 68 15.15 10.70 -14.42
C ILE A 68 15.13 9.18 -14.27
N PHE A 69 13.94 8.59 -14.17
CA PHE A 69 13.72 7.15 -14.29
C PHE A 69 13.25 6.81 -15.69
N GLN A 70 13.79 5.72 -16.24
CA GLN A 70 13.35 5.12 -17.50
C GLN A 70 12.92 3.69 -17.20
N LEU A 71 11.61 3.46 -17.20
CA LEU A 71 11.01 2.18 -16.83
C LEU A 71 10.47 1.50 -18.09
N SER A 72 10.85 0.25 -18.34
CA SER A 72 10.31 -0.51 -19.48
C SER A 72 8.90 -1.01 -19.18
N LEU A 73 8.02 -0.95 -20.19
CA LEU A 73 6.64 -1.43 -20.14
C LEU A 73 6.45 -2.78 -20.86
N ASN A 74 7.52 -3.38 -21.38
CA ASN A 74 7.48 -4.65 -22.10
C ASN A 74 7.30 -5.85 -21.14
N ASP A 75 6.55 -6.85 -21.58
CA ASP A 75 6.16 -8.04 -20.77
C ASP A 75 7.31 -9.01 -20.51
N THR A 76 8.48 -8.84 -21.12
CA THR A 76 9.56 -9.84 -21.14
C THR A 76 10.38 -9.96 -19.86
N GLY A 77 9.88 -9.45 -18.72
CA GLY A 77 10.45 -9.74 -17.41
C GLY A 77 10.55 -8.53 -16.49
N ALA A 78 9.41 -7.89 -16.17
CA ALA A 78 9.19 -6.90 -15.10
C ALA A 78 10.45 -6.21 -14.55
N HIS A 79 11.26 -5.64 -15.44
CA HIS A 79 12.50 -4.99 -15.05
C HIS A 79 12.12 -3.76 -14.22
N CYS A 80 12.69 -3.67 -13.03
CA CYS A 80 12.40 -2.60 -12.08
C CYS A 80 10.97 -2.59 -11.50
N GLY A 81 10.27 -3.73 -11.46
CA GLY A 81 9.07 -3.88 -10.63
C GLY A 81 7.84 -3.09 -11.07
N VAL A 82 7.79 -2.66 -12.34
CA VAL A 82 6.60 -2.02 -12.91
C VAL A 82 5.43 -3.00 -12.91
N SER A 83 4.32 -2.59 -12.33
CA SER A 83 3.10 -3.39 -12.32
C SER A 83 2.23 -3.05 -13.53
N LYS A 84 1.69 -4.07 -14.19
CA LYS A 84 0.77 -3.94 -15.34
C LYS A 84 -0.60 -4.49 -14.95
N MET A 85 -1.65 -3.72 -15.24
CA MET A 85 -3.04 -4.09 -15.00
C MET A 85 -3.87 -3.79 -16.25
N LEU A 86 -4.65 -4.76 -16.71
CA LEU A 86 -5.62 -4.55 -17.78
C LEU A 86 -6.96 -4.11 -17.18
N ASN A 87 -7.41 -2.89 -17.49
CA ASN A 87 -8.76 -2.48 -17.17
C ASN A 87 -9.73 -3.23 -18.08
N LYS A 88 -10.48 -4.20 -17.54
CA LYS A 88 -11.42 -5.02 -18.31
C LYS A 88 -12.64 -4.24 -18.84
N GLN A 89 -12.96 -3.09 -18.24
CA GLN A 89 -14.08 -2.25 -18.68
C GLN A 89 -13.69 -1.41 -19.90
N THR A 90 -12.51 -0.79 -19.89
CA THR A 90 -12.05 0.08 -20.99
C THR A 90 -11.15 -0.62 -22.00
N GLY A 91 -10.58 -1.78 -21.64
CA GLY A 91 -9.55 -2.46 -22.42
C GLY A 91 -8.16 -1.80 -22.33
N HIS A 92 -7.98 -0.77 -21.51
CA HIS A 92 -6.70 -0.05 -21.41
C HIS A 92 -5.72 -0.77 -20.48
N ASN A 93 -4.45 -0.79 -20.87
CA ASN A 93 -3.36 -1.22 -20.01
C ASN A 93 -2.93 -0.06 -19.10
N VAL A 94 -2.97 -0.30 -17.79
CA VAL A 94 -2.52 0.63 -16.76
C VAL A 94 -1.21 0.10 -16.19
N PHE A 95 -0.17 0.92 -16.26
CA PHE A 95 1.14 0.64 -15.69
C PHE A 95 1.34 1.55 -14.49
N TYR A 96 1.80 1.01 -13.37
CA TYR A 96 2.06 1.81 -12.18
C TYR A 96 3.29 1.36 -11.42
N HIS A 97 3.89 2.31 -10.72
CA HIS A 97 4.96 2.06 -9.76
C HIS A 97 5.00 3.17 -8.70
N ARG A 98 5.89 3.03 -7.71
CA ARG A 98 6.04 3.96 -6.60
C ARG A 98 7.51 4.35 -6.47
N VAL A 99 7.77 5.65 -6.40
CA VAL A 99 9.08 6.22 -6.11
C VAL A 99 9.12 6.63 -4.65
N VAL A 100 10.25 6.37 -3.98
CA VAL A 100 10.52 6.81 -2.61
C VAL A 100 11.47 7.98 -2.65
N ILE A 101 11.15 9.03 -1.89
CA ILE A 101 11.99 10.20 -1.68
C ILE A 101 12.34 10.23 -0.20
N GLU A 102 13.61 9.99 0.12
CA GLU A 102 14.15 10.03 1.48
C GLU A 102 14.95 11.31 1.68
N LYS A 103 14.62 12.10 2.71
CA LYS A 103 15.40 13.28 3.08
C LYS A 103 16.57 12.86 3.96
N SER A 104 17.80 13.28 3.67
CA SER A 104 18.96 12.86 4.47
C SER A 104 18.92 13.33 5.94
N SER A 105 18.21 14.42 6.23
CA SER A 105 18.22 15.07 7.55
C SER A 105 17.12 14.61 8.50
N GLN A 106 16.03 14.07 7.99
CA GLN A 106 14.86 13.64 8.74
C GLN A 106 14.53 12.26 8.18
N LYS A 107 14.38 11.22 9.01
CA LYS A 107 14.01 9.85 8.58
C LYS A 107 12.60 9.78 7.94
N GLU A 108 12.07 10.90 7.48
CA GLU A 108 10.85 11.07 6.72
C GLU A 108 11.06 10.51 5.31
N LYS A 109 10.11 9.67 4.89
CA LYS A 109 10.05 9.09 3.56
C LYS A 109 8.74 9.50 2.92
N GLU A 110 8.81 9.96 1.68
CA GLU A 110 7.63 10.26 0.89
C GLU A 110 7.48 9.23 -0.22
N LEU A 111 6.24 8.80 -0.46
CA LEU A 111 5.90 7.88 -1.52
C LEU A 111 5.18 8.63 -2.63
N LEU A 112 5.74 8.54 -3.84
CA LEU A 112 5.18 9.11 -5.04
C LEU A 112 4.59 8.01 -5.91
N PHE A 113 3.26 8.05 -6.11
CA PHE A 113 2.57 7.12 -7.00
C PHE A 113 2.64 7.61 -8.45
N LEU A 114 3.02 6.70 -9.34
CA LEU A 114 3.23 6.98 -10.74
C LEU A 114 2.36 6.05 -11.58
N GLN A 115 1.74 6.58 -12.62
CA GLN A 115 0.81 5.84 -13.48
C GLN A 115 0.95 6.24 -14.95
N CYS A 116 0.85 5.25 -15.83
CA CYS A 116 0.72 5.37 -17.28
C CYS A 116 -0.49 4.56 -17.75
N VAL A 117 -1.27 5.08 -18.71
CA VAL A 117 -2.42 4.37 -19.31
C VAL A 117 -2.22 4.30 -20.82
N ILE A 118 -2.34 3.11 -21.40
CA ILE A 118 -2.10 2.83 -22.83
C ILE A 118 -3.27 2.02 -23.42
N PRO A 119 -3.90 2.45 -24.53
CA PRO A 119 -3.66 3.73 -25.20
C PRO A 119 -4.02 4.89 -24.29
N GLY A 120 -3.19 5.94 -24.32
CA GLY A 120 -3.47 7.16 -23.57
C GLY A 120 -4.60 7.91 -24.26
N ASP A 121 -5.63 8.31 -23.52
CA ASP A 121 -6.62 9.23 -24.06
C ASP A 121 -5.94 10.56 -24.35
N PHE A 122 -5.82 10.94 -25.63
CA PHE A 122 -5.28 12.23 -26.04
C PHE A 122 -6.09 13.43 -25.51
N ASN A 123 -7.31 13.16 -25.01
CA ASN A 123 -8.25 14.13 -24.47
C ASN A 123 -8.39 14.07 -22.94
N MET A 124 -7.64 13.22 -22.24
CA MET A 124 -7.54 13.31 -20.79
C MET A 124 -6.48 14.35 -20.44
N GLU A 125 -6.86 15.62 -20.58
CA GLU A 125 -6.56 16.54 -19.48
C GLU A 125 -7.08 15.80 -18.24
N PHE A 126 -6.19 15.25 -17.41
CA PHE A 126 -6.59 14.63 -16.16
C PHE A 126 -7.34 15.72 -15.39
N VAL A 127 -8.66 15.73 -15.54
CA VAL A 127 -9.56 16.51 -14.71
C VAL A 127 -9.22 16.03 -13.32
N ARG A 128 -8.57 16.92 -12.57
CA ARG A 128 -8.19 16.73 -11.18
C ARG A 128 -9.45 16.39 -10.40
N LEU A 129 -9.84 15.12 -10.35
CA LEU A 129 -10.89 14.64 -9.44
C LEU A 129 -10.45 14.83 -7.98
N ASP A 130 -9.14 14.91 -7.74
CA ASP A 130 -8.58 15.28 -6.43
C ASP A 130 -8.85 16.75 -6.04
N TRP A 131 -9.26 17.61 -7.00
CA TRP A 131 -9.62 19.02 -6.77
C TRP A 131 -11.10 19.35 -7.01
N LEU A 132 -11.88 18.41 -7.58
CA LEU A 132 -13.32 18.32 -7.34
C LEU A 132 -13.57 17.55 -6.04
N ARG A 133 -12.89 17.98 -4.95
CA ARG A 133 -13.58 17.99 -3.68
C ARG A 133 -14.76 18.92 -3.93
N GLU A 134 -15.90 18.36 -4.30
CA GLU A 134 -17.17 18.97 -3.96
C GLU A 134 -17.01 19.33 -2.49
N SER A 135 -16.78 20.62 -2.23
CA SER A 135 -16.87 21.16 -0.88
C SER A 135 -18.19 20.63 -0.38
N ILE A 136 -18.16 19.84 0.69
CA ILE A 136 -19.35 19.31 1.35
C ILE A 136 -20.39 20.44 1.30
N PRO A 137 -21.53 20.26 0.61
CA PRO A 137 -22.45 21.35 0.38
C PRO A 137 -22.82 21.97 1.73
N TYR A 138 -23.06 23.28 1.77
CA TYR A 138 -23.35 24.02 3.01
C TYR A 138 -24.47 23.41 3.87
N ASN A 139 -25.28 22.51 3.27
CA ASN A 139 -26.40 21.81 3.90
C ASN A 139 -26.12 20.33 4.22
N PHE A 140 -24.87 19.90 4.29
CA PHE A 140 -24.56 18.55 4.76
C PHE A 140 -24.75 18.47 6.28
N SER A 141 -25.88 17.92 6.70
CA SER A 141 -26.05 17.39 8.05
C SER A 141 -25.71 15.91 8.02
N GLN A 142 -24.70 15.51 8.79
CA GLN A 142 -24.44 14.10 9.03
C GLN A 142 -25.71 13.51 9.68
N PRO A 143 -26.30 12.43 9.14
CA PRO A 143 -27.41 11.75 9.80
C PRO A 143 -26.95 11.38 11.21
N THR A 144 -27.72 11.79 12.22
CA THR A 144 -27.51 11.29 13.58
C THR A 144 -27.68 9.79 13.52
N THR A 145 -26.55 9.07 13.45
CA THR A 145 -26.55 7.62 13.50
C THR A 145 -27.25 7.24 14.81
N PRO A 146 -28.33 6.42 14.78
CA PRO A 146 -28.79 5.82 16.01
C PRO A 146 -27.59 5.11 16.64
N PRO A 147 -27.45 5.11 17.99
CA PRO A 147 -26.34 4.44 18.62
C PRO A 147 -26.29 3.01 18.08
N LEU A 148 -25.18 2.64 17.43
CA LEU A 148 -24.92 1.24 17.14
C LEU A 148 -24.99 0.54 18.49
N SER A 149 -25.92 -0.38 18.65
CA SER A 149 -25.84 -1.35 19.73
C SER A 149 -24.63 -2.22 19.40
N VAL A 150 -23.46 -1.78 19.88
CA VAL A 150 -22.25 -2.58 19.86
C VAL A 150 -22.58 -3.75 20.77
N ALA A 151 -22.78 -4.93 20.17
CA ALA A 151 -22.83 -6.15 20.94
C ALA A 151 -21.54 -6.21 21.77
N PRO A 152 -21.61 -6.56 23.06
CA PRO A 152 -20.42 -6.65 23.89
C PRO A 152 -19.40 -7.55 23.19
N ASP A 153 -18.15 -7.14 23.22
CA ASP A 153 -17.04 -7.91 22.68
C ASP A 153 -16.87 -9.16 23.57
N ILE A 154 -17.49 -10.28 23.16
CA ILE A 154 -17.41 -11.54 23.92
C ILE A 154 -16.07 -12.19 23.56
N VAL A 155 -15.13 -12.14 24.50
CA VAL A 155 -13.85 -12.86 24.39
C VAL A 155 -14.07 -14.30 24.85
N PRO A 156 -13.91 -15.32 23.99
CA PRO A 156 -14.14 -16.70 24.39
C PRO A 156 -12.97 -17.26 25.21
N TYR A 157 -13.27 -17.92 26.33
CA TYR A 157 -12.25 -18.61 27.12
C TYR A 157 -12.13 -20.08 26.71
N VAL A 158 -10.95 -20.44 26.23
CA VAL A 158 -10.61 -21.83 25.90
C VAL A 158 -9.94 -22.48 27.09
N ASN A 159 -10.48 -23.62 27.54
CA ASN A 159 -9.94 -24.44 28.60
C ASN A 159 -9.36 -25.73 28.04
N MET A 160 -8.36 -26.26 28.75
CA MET A 160 -7.73 -27.54 28.42
C MET A 160 -7.70 -28.43 29.66
N ALA A 161 -8.00 -29.71 29.47
CA ALA A 161 -7.93 -30.74 30.50
C ALA A 161 -7.22 -31.99 29.94
N ILE A 162 -6.34 -32.58 30.74
CA ILE A 162 -5.67 -33.84 30.40
C ILE A 162 -6.38 -34.96 31.13
N ARG A 163 -6.68 -36.06 30.43
CA ARG A 163 -7.30 -37.26 30.99
C ARG A 163 -6.39 -38.47 30.83
N ASP A 164 -6.38 -39.31 31.86
CA ASP A 164 -5.82 -40.67 31.80
C ASP A 164 -6.98 -41.65 32.03
N LYS A 165 -7.21 -42.56 31.08
CA LYS A 165 -8.32 -43.53 31.10
C LYS A 165 -9.68 -42.88 31.37
N GLY A 166 -9.91 -41.69 30.80
CA GLY A 166 -11.15 -40.93 30.96
C GLY A 166 -11.28 -40.11 32.25
N LEU A 167 -10.32 -40.19 33.18
CA LEU A 167 -10.30 -39.40 34.42
C LEU A 167 -9.45 -38.15 34.24
N GLN A 168 -10.01 -36.97 34.58
CA GLN A 168 -9.30 -35.70 34.51
C GLN A 168 -8.24 -35.59 35.60
N ILE A 169 -7.06 -35.13 35.20
CA ILE A 169 -5.92 -34.87 36.10
C ILE A 169 -5.93 -33.38 36.46
N ASP A 170 -6.24 -33.05 37.71
CA ASP A 170 -6.44 -31.66 38.17
C ASP A 170 -5.19 -30.96 38.73
N THR A 171 -4.11 -31.69 39.04
CA THR A 171 -2.91 -31.11 39.67
C THR A 171 -1.61 -31.59 39.04
N SER A 172 -1.19 -32.81 39.39
CA SER A 172 0.04 -33.41 38.85
C SER A 172 -0.07 -34.93 38.93
N ALA A 173 0.29 -35.62 37.85
CA ALA A 173 0.30 -37.07 37.78
C ALA A 173 1.65 -37.56 37.28
N ILE A 174 2.17 -38.62 37.89
CA ILE A 174 3.37 -39.31 37.42
C ILE A 174 2.94 -40.29 36.33
N VAL A 175 3.26 -39.97 35.08
CA VAL A 175 2.96 -40.81 33.92
C VAL A 175 4.17 -41.65 33.53
N HIS A 176 3.94 -42.86 33.07
CA HIS A 176 5.00 -43.76 32.63
C HIS A 176 5.15 -43.69 31.10
N PRO A 177 6.35 -43.93 30.54
CA PRO A 177 6.53 -44.00 29.10
C PRO A 177 5.60 -45.06 28.49
N GLY A 178 4.78 -44.65 27.52
CA GLY A 178 3.78 -45.51 26.87
C GLY A 178 2.35 -45.37 27.40
N THR A 179 2.12 -44.57 28.46
CA THR A 179 0.75 -44.23 28.90
C THR A 179 0.06 -43.36 27.86
N MET A 180 -1.12 -43.79 27.39
CA MET A 180 -2.00 -43.01 26.52
C MET A 180 -2.75 -41.96 27.34
N LEU A 181 -2.70 -40.70 26.90
CA LEU A 181 -3.36 -39.56 27.53
C LEU A 181 -4.27 -38.88 26.51
N ASP A 182 -5.44 -38.43 26.96
CA ASP A 182 -6.36 -37.67 26.14
C ASP A 182 -6.27 -36.18 26.50
N LEU A 183 -6.10 -35.34 25.48
CA LEU A 183 -6.21 -33.89 25.62
C LEU A 183 -7.63 -33.45 25.23
N LEU A 184 -8.35 -32.85 26.17
CA LEU A 184 -9.66 -32.24 25.92
C LEU A 184 -9.53 -30.72 25.88
N ILE A 185 -9.91 -30.13 24.74
CA ILE A 185 -9.98 -28.68 24.56
C ILE A 185 -11.46 -28.30 24.44
N TYR A 186 -11.92 -27.36 25.25
CA TYR A 186 -13.33 -26.96 25.28
C TYR A 186 -13.50 -25.48 25.62
N LEU A 187 -14.59 -24.88 25.15
CA LEU A 187 -15.00 -23.53 25.50
C LEU A 187 -15.73 -23.53 26.84
N ASP A 188 -15.60 -22.45 27.61
CA ASP A 188 -16.46 -22.26 28.78
C ASP A 188 -17.94 -22.10 28.38
N LYS A 189 -18.83 -22.35 29.34
CA LYS A 189 -20.28 -22.44 29.08
C LYS A 189 -20.88 -21.16 28.50
N GLU A 190 -20.32 -20.01 28.86
CA GLU A 190 -20.76 -18.70 28.36
C GLU A 190 -20.30 -18.48 26.90
N SER A 191 -19.21 -19.11 26.49
CA SER A 191 -18.65 -19.00 25.13
C SER A 191 -19.06 -20.11 24.18
N SER A 192 -19.59 -21.24 24.69
CA SER A 192 -19.99 -22.37 23.85
C SER A 192 -21.28 -22.15 23.05
N GLY A 193 -21.96 -21.01 23.25
CA GLY A 193 -23.21 -20.67 22.58
C GLY A 193 -24.39 -21.53 23.06
N GLN A 194 -25.56 -20.91 23.18
CA GLN A 194 -26.84 -21.60 23.34
C GLN A 194 -27.39 -21.97 21.96
#